data_AF-A0A4S1ZHP7-F1
#
_entry.id   AF-A0A4S1ZHP7-F1
#
_cell.length_a   1.000
_cell.length_b   1.000
_cell.length_c   1.000
_cell.angle_alpha   90.00
_cell.angle_beta   90.00
_cell.angle_gamma   90.00
#
_symmetry.space_group_name_H-M   'P 1'
#
loop_
_entity.id
_entity.type
_entity.pdbx_description
1 polymer ?
#
loop_
_entity_poly.entity_id
_entity_poly.type
_entity_poly.pdbx_seq_one_letter_code
_entity_poly.pdbx_strand_id
1 'polypeptide(L)'
;MKLGNIFSDAQISALKSIATAPTDAEKYTSHVSEKAWEMLYDMAAGLGQKLSQKFWQTLDANIQTSQEVMVCMKGKKEVRIEPVMRQVCYAKHLGQMLKSGYSIAWVGKGATMVTWDNWKRIYSTLTAPLCSQAYDTPMSDAEYRRIKTARRKEQEFYDLARPIRSKKAGRCRISFEEANAQRIKSEKLMFECRVEARARKILEAL
;
A
#
# COMPACT_ATOMS: atom_id res chain seq x y z
N MET A 1 -42.57 -15.93 53.92
CA MET A 1 -41.16 -15.70 53.52
C MET A 1 -41.16 -14.72 52.36
N LYS A 2 -40.61 -13.52 52.55
CA LYS A 2 -40.51 -12.50 51.49
C LYS A 2 -39.31 -12.84 50.61
N LEU A 3 -39.49 -12.71 49.29
CA LEU A 3 -38.47 -12.74 48.24
C LEU A 3 -37.47 -11.56 48.40
N GLY A 4 -36.89 -11.40 49.58
CA GLY A 4 -35.96 -10.33 49.92
C GLY A 4 -34.53 -10.76 49.67
N ASN A 5 -33.92 -10.13 48.67
CA ASN A 5 -32.47 -10.06 48.41
C ASN A 5 -31.82 -11.36 47.93
N ILE A 6 -32.05 -11.67 46.66
CA ILE A 6 -31.31 -12.72 45.92
C ILE A 6 -29.85 -12.30 45.65
N PHE A 7 -29.50 -11.02 45.76
CA PHE A 7 -28.13 -10.51 45.60
C PHE A 7 -27.73 -9.62 46.78
N SER A 8 -26.49 -9.76 47.25
CA SER A 8 -25.95 -8.89 48.30
C SER A 8 -25.60 -7.52 47.73
N ASP A 9 -25.66 -6.46 48.54
CA ASP A 9 -25.30 -5.10 48.12
C ASP A 9 -23.88 -5.00 47.56
N ALA A 10 -22.97 -5.86 48.04
CA ALA A 10 -21.62 -6.01 47.49
C ALA A 10 -21.62 -6.58 46.06
N GLN A 11 -22.49 -7.54 45.75
CA GLN A 11 -22.67 -8.06 44.38
C GLN A 11 -23.31 -7.01 43.47
N ILE A 12 -24.28 -6.24 43.97
CA ILE A 12 -24.90 -5.14 43.22
C ILE A 12 -23.87 -4.03 42.95
N SER A 13 -23.05 -3.68 43.93
CA SER A 13 -21.98 -2.70 43.79
C SER A 13 -20.87 -3.17 42.85
N ALA A 14 -20.51 -4.46 42.88
CA ALA A 14 -19.55 -5.05 41.95
C ALA A 14 -20.10 -5.07 40.52
N LEU A 15 -21.37 -5.43 40.32
CA LEU A 15 -22.04 -5.37 39.02
C LEU A 15 -22.13 -3.94 38.49
N LYS A 16 -22.45 -2.96 39.35
CA LYS A 16 -22.44 -1.54 38.99
C LYS A 16 -21.03 -1.06 38.63
N SER A 17 -20.02 -1.45 39.40
CA SER A 17 -18.60 -1.14 39.12
C SER A 17 -18.12 -1.71 37.80
N ILE A 18 -18.52 -2.94 37.46
CA ILE A 18 -18.21 -3.58 36.17
C ILE A 18 -18.93 -2.88 35.02
N ALA A 19 -20.18 -2.45 35.24
CA ALA A 19 -20.95 -1.70 34.24
C ALA A 19 -20.41 -0.28 34.01
N THR A 20 -19.74 0.34 34.99
CA THR A 20 -19.14 1.68 34.87
C THR A 20 -17.65 1.66 34.54
N ALA A 21 -17.01 0.49 34.49
CA ALA A 21 -15.59 0.39 34.17
C ALA A 21 -15.40 0.63 32.66
N PRO A 22 -14.49 1.54 32.25
CA PRO A 22 -14.25 1.78 30.83
C PRO A 22 -13.80 0.49 30.16
N THR A 23 -14.46 0.14 29.06
CA THR A 23 -14.17 -1.10 28.33
C THR A 23 -12.75 -1.07 27.75
N ASP A 24 -12.18 -2.23 27.43
CA ASP A 24 -10.85 -2.27 26.79
C ASP A 24 -10.86 -1.52 25.44
N ALA A 25 -11.99 -1.54 24.73
CA ALA A 25 -12.19 -0.76 23.52
C ALA A 25 -12.07 0.75 23.77
N GLU A 26 -12.74 1.28 24.79
CA GLU A 26 -12.64 2.70 25.18
C GLU A 26 -11.23 3.10 25.60
N LYS A 27 -10.55 2.23 26.36
CA LYS A 27 -9.20 2.50 26.87
C LYS A 27 -8.16 2.56 25.76
N TYR A 28 -8.22 1.64 24.80
CA TYR A 28 -7.15 1.47 23.80
C TYR A 28 -7.47 2.11 22.45
N THR A 29 -8.74 2.35 22.14
CA THR A 29 -9.16 2.83 20.80
C THR A 29 -10.12 4.01 20.88
N SER A 30 -9.91 4.97 21.78
CA SER A 30 -10.83 6.09 22.07
C SER A 30 -11.22 6.96 20.86
N HIS A 31 -10.45 6.94 19.78
CA HIS A 31 -10.73 7.66 18.53
C HIS A 31 -11.58 6.87 17.53
N VAL A 32 -11.84 5.59 17.81
CA VAL A 32 -12.71 4.72 17.02
C VAL A 32 -14.16 4.90 17.48
N SER A 33 -15.11 4.90 16.55
CA SER A 33 -16.52 5.12 16.90
C SER A 33 -17.08 4.00 17.78
N GLU A 34 -17.93 4.36 18.75
CA GLU A 34 -18.65 3.41 19.62
C GLU A 34 -19.40 2.33 18.83
N LYS A 35 -20.06 2.71 17.73
CA LYS A 35 -20.72 1.78 16.79
C LYS A 35 -19.78 0.70 16.24
N ALA A 36 -18.49 1.00 16.07
CA ALA A 36 -17.51 0.00 15.64
C ALA A 36 -17.18 -0.96 16.79
N TRP A 37 -17.09 -0.48 18.03
CA TRP A 37 -16.87 -1.32 19.19
C TRP A 37 -18.03 -2.30 19.39
N GLU A 38 -19.26 -1.79 19.41
CA GLU A 38 -20.48 -2.61 19.51
C GLU A 38 -20.51 -3.68 18.43
N MET A 39 -20.29 -3.30 17.17
CA MET A 39 -20.25 -4.25 16.05
C MET A 39 -19.19 -5.34 16.22
N LEU A 40 -18.00 -5.00 16.70
CA LEU A 40 -16.93 -5.98 16.94
C LEU A 40 -17.25 -6.89 18.12
N TYR A 41 -17.84 -6.35 19.19
CA TYR A 41 -18.29 -7.15 20.33
C TYR A 41 -19.43 -8.10 19.94
N ASP A 42 -20.43 -7.64 19.20
CA ASP A 42 -21.54 -8.45 18.70
C ASP A 42 -21.05 -9.57 17.77
N MET A 43 -20.13 -9.24 16.86
CA MET A 43 -19.50 -10.21 15.98
C MET A 43 -18.72 -11.27 16.76
N ALA A 44 -17.93 -10.85 17.76
CA ALA A 44 -17.18 -11.78 18.61
C ALA A 44 -18.13 -12.64 19.47
N ALA A 45 -19.19 -12.06 20.04
CA ALA A 45 -20.18 -12.75 20.83
C ALA A 45 -20.91 -13.84 20.01
N GLY A 46 -21.32 -13.51 18.78
CA GLY A 46 -21.93 -14.47 17.84
C GLY A 46 -21.04 -15.67 17.50
N LEU A 47 -19.72 -15.51 17.60
CA LEU A 47 -18.73 -16.56 17.37
C LEU A 47 -18.23 -17.24 18.68
N GLY A 48 -18.72 -16.79 19.84
CA GLY A 48 -18.26 -17.26 21.16
C GLY A 48 -16.79 -16.90 21.43
N GLN A 49 -16.33 -15.79 20.85
CA GLN A 49 -14.97 -15.29 20.91
C GLN A 49 -14.85 -14.14 21.92
N LYS A 50 -13.72 -14.08 22.63
CA LYS A 50 -13.40 -12.99 23.56
C LYS A 50 -12.31 -12.12 22.96
N LEU A 51 -12.56 -10.82 22.86
CA LEU A 51 -11.58 -9.83 22.40
C LEU A 51 -10.66 -9.48 23.56
N SER A 52 -9.37 -9.71 23.39
CA SER A 52 -8.37 -9.41 24.41
C SER A 52 -7.89 -7.96 24.31
N GLN A 53 -7.29 -7.45 25.39
CA GLN A 53 -6.55 -6.19 25.37
C GLN A 53 -5.57 -6.10 24.19
N LYS A 54 -4.83 -7.17 23.89
CA LYS A 54 -3.86 -7.21 22.78
C LYS A 54 -4.54 -7.00 21.42
N PHE A 55 -5.76 -7.50 21.24
CA PHE A 55 -6.53 -7.27 20.02
C PHE A 55 -6.79 -5.77 19.83
N TRP A 56 -7.27 -5.08 20.86
CA TRP A 56 -7.57 -3.64 20.79
C TRP A 56 -6.33 -2.79 20.53
N GLN A 57 -5.21 -3.12 21.17
CA GLN A 57 -3.92 -2.46 20.90
C GLN A 57 -3.45 -2.68 19.45
N THR A 58 -3.64 -3.89 18.92
CA THR A 58 -3.27 -4.21 17.54
C THR A 58 -4.19 -3.50 16.55
N LEU A 59 -5.48 -3.40 16.86
CA LEU A 59 -6.47 -2.66 16.07
C LEU A 59 -6.06 -1.18 15.99
N ASP A 60 -5.76 -0.58 17.14
CA ASP A 60 -5.34 0.82 17.25
C ASP A 60 -4.11 1.12 16.37
N ALA A 61 -3.06 0.30 16.49
CA ALA A 61 -1.84 0.46 15.71
C ALA A 61 -2.08 0.39 14.19
N ASN A 62 -2.96 -0.51 13.74
CA ASN A 62 -3.29 -0.63 12.31
C ASN A 62 -4.15 0.55 11.83
N ILE A 63 -5.11 1.03 12.63
CA ILE A 63 -5.95 2.19 12.28
C ILE A 63 -5.10 3.46 12.18
N GLN A 64 -4.19 3.70 13.13
CA GLN A 64 -3.28 4.85 13.07
C GLN A 64 -2.41 4.84 11.80
N THR A 65 -2.01 3.66 11.33
CA THR A 65 -1.15 3.51 10.15
C THR A 65 -1.92 3.63 8.84
N SER A 66 -3.09 3.01 8.75
CA SER A 66 -3.79 2.78 7.48
C SER A 66 -5.16 3.46 7.35
N GLN A 67 -5.65 4.10 8.42
CA GLN A 67 -6.96 4.74 8.58
C GLN A 67 -8.18 3.82 8.46
N GLU A 68 -8.09 2.76 7.66
CA GLU A 68 -9.14 1.78 7.39
C GLU A 68 -8.59 0.36 7.55
N VAL A 69 -9.28 -0.47 8.34
CA VAL A 69 -8.90 -1.85 8.63
C VAL A 69 -10.07 -2.80 8.45
N MET A 70 -9.78 -4.02 8.00
CA MET A 70 -10.70 -5.15 8.01
C MET A 70 -10.38 -6.03 9.21
N VAL A 71 -11.40 -6.31 10.02
CA VAL A 71 -11.32 -7.29 11.08
C VAL A 71 -12.05 -8.54 10.63
N CYS A 72 -11.30 -9.63 10.45
CA CYS A 72 -11.82 -10.91 10.01
C CYS A 72 -11.77 -11.92 11.16
N MET A 73 -12.93 -12.47 11.54
CA MET A 73 -13.05 -13.45 12.62
C MET A 73 -13.64 -14.77 12.10
N LYS A 74 -13.16 -15.89 12.63
CA LYS A 74 -13.73 -17.22 12.36
C LYS A 74 -13.60 -18.15 13.56
N GLY A 75 -14.72 -18.76 13.94
CA GLY A 75 -14.77 -19.61 15.12
C GLY A 75 -14.31 -18.88 16.38
N LYS A 76 -13.80 -19.63 17.37
CA LYS A 76 -13.52 -19.09 18.71
C LYS A 76 -12.16 -18.39 18.86
N LYS A 77 -11.22 -18.62 17.94
CA LYS A 77 -9.81 -18.23 18.12
C LYS A 77 -9.22 -17.47 16.95
N GLU A 78 -9.75 -17.59 15.74
CA GLU A 78 -9.15 -16.92 14.59
C GLU A 78 -9.63 -15.47 14.54
N VAL A 79 -8.69 -14.54 14.71
CA VAL A 79 -8.88 -13.12 14.41
C VAL A 79 -7.72 -12.64 13.58
N ARG A 80 -8.02 -11.90 12.53
CA ARG A 80 -7.04 -11.17 11.73
C ARG A 80 -7.48 -9.72 11.61
N ILE A 81 -6.51 -8.82 11.76
CA ILE A 81 -6.69 -7.39 11.53
C ILE A 81 -5.78 -7.07 10.36
N GLU A 82 -6.37 -6.67 9.25
CA GLU A 82 -5.64 -6.39 8.01
C GLU A 82 -5.92 -4.95 7.57
N PRO A 83 -4.89 -4.17 7.18
CA PRO A 83 -5.12 -2.86 6.59
C PRO A 83 -5.88 -3.01 5.27
N VAL A 84 -6.81 -2.09 5.01
CA VAL A 84 -7.61 -2.11 3.78
C VAL A 84 -6.73 -1.77 2.57
N MET A 85 -6.72 -2.64 1.56
CA MET A 85 -6.06 -2.38 0.29
C MET A 85 -7.07 -2.23 -0.84
N ARG A 86 -7.06 -1.10 -1.54
CA ARG A 86 -7.97 -0.83 -2.67
C ARG A 86 -7.46 -1.48 -3.95
N GLN A 87 -7.53 -2.81 -4.00
CA GLN A 87 -7.03 -3.62 -5.11
C GLN A 87 -7.94 -4.83 -5.40
N VAL A 88 -7.95 -5.27 -6.65
CA VAL A 88 -8.77 -6.42 -7.10
C VAL A 88 -8.36 -7.73 -6.43
N CYS A 89 -7.06 -7.98 -6.24
CA CYS A 89 -6.57 -9.17 -5.56
C CYS A 89 -7.05 -9.24 -4.10
N TYR A 90 -6.98 -8.11 -3.38
CA TYR A 90 -7.47 -7.99 -2.01
C TYR A 90 -8.99 -8.20 -1.92
N ALA A 91 -9.75 -7.57 -2.80
CA ALA A 91 -11.21 -7.78 -2.86
C ALA A 91 -11.56 -9.25 -3.15
N LYS A 92 -10.83 -9.92 -4.04
CA LYS A 92 -11.01 -11.37 -4.28
C LYS A 92 -10.67 -12.21 -3.04
N HIS A 93 -9.62 -11.86 -2.31
CA HIS A 93 -9.24 -12.52 -1.06
C HIS A 93 -10.35 -12.44 0.00
N LEU A 94 -10.84 -11.23 0.28
CA LEU A 94 -11.97 -11.03 1.20
C LEU A 94 -13.22 -11.81 0.77
N GLY A 95 -13.50 -11.86 -0.53
CA GLY A 95 -14.61 -12.67 -1.06
C GLY A 95 -14.44 -14.17 -0.78
N GLN A 96 -13.22 -14.70 -0.85
CA GLN A 96 -12.94 -16.10 -0.47
C GLN A 96 -13.04 -16.31 1.05
N MET A 97 -12.64 -15.32 1.85
CA MET A 97 -12.83 -15.36 3.31
C MET A 97 -14.33 -15.42 3.67
N LEU A 98 -15.17 -14.58 3.07
CA LEU A 98 -16.63 -14.67 3.27
C LEU A 98 -17.19 -16.04 2.89
N LYS A 99 -16.74 -16.61 1.75
CA LYS A 99 -17.19 -17.95 1.31
C LYS A 99 -16.79 -19.04 2.28
N SER A 100 -15.62 -18.92 2.88
CA SER A 100 -15.10 -19.88 3.86
C SER A 100 -15.65 -19.68 5.28
N GLY A 101 -16.62 -18.77 5.46
CA GLY A 101 -17.34 -18.57 6.71
C GLY A 101 -16.70 -17.58 7.69
N TYR A 102 -15.81 -16.70 7.22
CA TYR A 102 -15.35 -15.59 8.05
C TYR A 102 -16.43 -14.52 8.21
N SER A 103 -16.59 -14.00 9.42
CA SER A 103 -17.30 -12.75 9.68
C SER A 103 -16.31 -11.60 9.54
N ILE A 104 -16.62 -10.60 8.72
CA ILE A 104 -15.70 -9.53 8.37
C ILE A 104 -16.35 -8.19 8.68
N ALA A 105 -15.67 -7.36 9.47
CA ALA A 105 -16.08 -5.99 9.77
C ALA A 105 -15.08 -5.00 9.16
N TRP A 106 -15.59 -4.01 8.45
CA TRP A 106 -14.80 -2.88 7.96
C TRP A 106 -14.90 -1.74 8.98
N VAL A 107 -13.75 -1.37 9.57
CA VAL A 107 -13.61 -0.27 10.52
C VAL A 107 -12.74 0.82 9.90
N GLY A 108 -13.25 2.05 9.85
CA GLY A 108 -12.53 3.23 9.34
C GLY A 108 -13.26 4.49 9.77
N LYS A 109 -13.51 5.44 8.85
CA LYS A 109 -14.39 6.60 9.13
C LYS A 109 -15.81 6.22 9.55
N GLY A 110 -16.25 5.02 9.19
CA GLY A 110 -17.46 4.39 9.72
C GLY A 110 -17.21 2.92 9.98
N ALA A 111 -18.23 2.25 10.52
CA ALA A 111 -18.23 0.82 10.76
C ALA A 111 -19.29 0.13 9.90
N THR A 112 -18.90 -0.90 9.16
CA THR A 112 -19.84 -1.67 8.32
C THR A 112 -19.49 -3.17 8.39
N MET A 113 -20.48 -4.00 8.70
CA MET A 113 -20.37 -5.45 8.57
C MET A 113 -20.37 -5.84 7.10
N VAL A 114 -19.44 -6.66 6.66
CA VAL A 114 -19.34 -7.17 5.30
C VAL A 114 -20.17 -8.45 5.20
N THR A 115 -21.21 -8.43 4.37
CA THR A 115 -22.12 -9.56 4.14
C THR A 115 -22.27 -9.81 2.65
N TRP A 116 -22.86 -10.95 2.27
CA TRP A 116 -23.14 -11.22 0.85
C TRP A 116 -24.09 -10.20 0.22
N ASP A 117 -25.04 -9.67 0.99
CA ASP A 117 -26.02 -8.68 0.52
C ASP A 117 -25.35 -7.37 0.11
N ASN A 118 -24.33 -6.93 0.86
CA ASN A 118 -23.62 -5.70 0.59
C ASN A 118 -22.26 -5.91 -0.11
N TRP A 119 -21.91 -7.16 -0.42
CA TRP A 119 -20.64 -7.53 -1.02
C TRP A 119 -20.39 -6.82 -2.35
N LYS A 120 -21.41 -6.72 -3.22
CA LYS A 120 -21.28 -6.05 -4.52
C LYS A 120 -20.82 -4.59 -4.36
N ARG A 121 -21.39 -3.88 -3.38
CA ARG A 121 -21.02 -2.50 -3.05
C ARG A 121 -19.59 -2.45 -2.52
N ILE A 122 -19.25 -3.30 -1.56
CA ILE A 122 -17.91 -3.34 -0.95
C ILE A 122 -16.85 -3.67 -2.00
N TYR A 123 -17.10 -4.67 -2.84
CA TYR A 123 -16.24 -5.04 -3.96
C TYR A 123 -16.03 -3.85 -4.88
N SER A 124 -17.09 -3.13 -5.26
CA SER A 124 -16.95 -1.94 -6.09
C SER A 124 -16.15 -0.83 -5.41
N THR A 125 -16.28 -0.63 -4.10
CA THR A 125 -15.49 0.36 -3.35
C THR A 125 -14.01 -0.01 -3.28
N LEU A 126 -13.70 -1.29 -3.10
CA LEU A 126 -12.32 -1.79 -3.02
C LEU A 126 -11.63 -1.86 -4.38
N THR A 127 -12.40 -2.04 -5.45
CA THR A 127 -11.88 -2.14 -6.83
C THR A 127 -12.08 -0.87 -7.63
N ALA A 128 -12.75 0.15 -7.05
CA ALA A 128 -12.85 1.46 -7.65
C ALA A 128 -11.43 1.94 -7.98
N PRO A 129 -11.19 2.42 -9.21
CA PRO A 129 -9.91 3.01 -9.53
C PRO A 129 -9.67 4.11 -8.50
N LEU A 130 -8.57 3.99 -7.75
CA LEU A 130 -8.03 5.12 -7.01
C LEU A 130 -8.01 6.27 -8.02
N CYS A 131 -8.79 7.31 -7.74
CA CYS A 131 -8.93 8.47 -8.61
C CYS A 131 -7.55 8.79 -9.17
N SER A 132 -7.38 8.69 -10.49
CA SER A 132 -6.11 8.66 -11.19
C SER A 132 -5.13 9.71 -10.65
N GLN A 133 -4.30 9.31 -9.70
CA GLN A 133 -3.15 10.07 -9.25
C GLN A 133 -1.97 9.12 -9.46
N ALA A 134 -1.09 9.52 -10.38
CA ALA A 134 0.09 8.80 -10.88
C ALA A 134 -0.08 7.92 -12.14
N TYR A 135 -0.82 8.39 -13.15
CA TYR A 135 -0.31 8.22 -14.51
C TYR A 135 0.35 9.54 -14.90
N ASP A 136 1.49 9.48 -15.60
CA ASP A 136 2.08 10.65 -16.27
C ASP A 136 0.96 11.38 -16.99
N THR A 137 0.88 12.70 -16.80
CA THR A 137 -0.10 13.55 -17.48
C THR A 137 -0.07 13.15 -18.96
N PRO A 138 -1.21 12.77 -19.58
CA PRO A 138 -1.19 12.41 -20.99
C PRO A 138 -0.57 13.57 -21.75
N MET A 139 0.53 13.28 -22.45
CA MET A 139 1.33 14.26 -23.16
C MET A 139 0.41 15.15 -23.99
N SER A 140 0.49 16.46 -23.78
CA SER A 140 -0.39 17.42 -24.47
C SER A 140 -0.22 17.25 -25.98
N ASP A 141 -1.28 17.46 -26.76
CA ASP A 141 -1.20 17.45 -28.23
C ASP A 141 -0.09 18.38 -28.76
N ALA A 142 0.19 19.47 -28.05
CA ALA A 142 1.28 20.38 -28.36
C ALA A 142 2.66 19.72 -28.16
N GLU A 143 2.86 18.98 -27.08
CA GLU A 143 4.09 18.24 -26.79
C GLU A 143 4.27 17.09 -27.78
N TYR A 144 3.19 16.36 -28.08
CA TYR A 144 3.21 15.29 -29.09
C TYR A 144 3.62 15.82 -30.47
N ARG A 145 3.05 16.96 -30.88
CA ARG A 145 3.42 17.65 -32.14
C ARG A 145 4.89 18.08 -32.12
N ARG A 146 5.39 18.62 -31.01
CA ARG A 146 6.81 19.00 -30.85
C ARG A 146 7.74 17.81 -30.98
N ILE A 147 7.46 16.69 -30.32
CA ILE A 147 8.28 15.47 -30.43
C ILE A 147 8.23 14.90 -31.84
N LYS A 148 7.04 14.87 -32.47
CA LYS A 148 6.89 14.37 -33.85
C LYS A 148 7.68 15.22 -34.85
N THR A 149 7.64 16.54 -34.70
CA THR A 149 8.42 17.46 -35.55
C THR A 149 9.91 17.37 -35.28
N ALA A 150 10.33 17.23 -34.01
CA ALA A 150 11.73 17.01 -33.66
C ALA A 150 12.29 15.73 -34.29
N ARG A 151 11.57 14.60 -34.17
CA ARG A 151 11.95 13.32 -34.80
C ARG A 151 12.04 13.43 -36.32
N ARG A 152 11.10 14.14 -36.95
CA ARG A 152 11.14 14.37 -38.41
C ARG A 152 12.38 15.18 -38.82
N LYS A 153 12.69 16.27 -38.12
CA LYS A 153 13.89 17.09 -38.38
C LYS A 153 15.18 16.33 -38.13
N GLU A 154 15.21 15.51 -37.09
CA GLU A 154 16.32 14.62 -36.79
C GLU A 154 16.55 13.62 -37.93
N GLN A 155 15.48 13.00 -38.43
CA GLN A 155 15.55 12.08 -39.56
C GLN A 155 16.00 12.78 -40.85
N GLU A 156 15.46 13.98 -41.14
CA GLU A 156 15.91 14.82 -42.27
C GLU A 156 17.40 15.18 -42.14
N PHE A 157 17.89 15.49 -40.94
CA PHE A 157 19.32 15.72 -40.69
C PHE A 157 20.17 14.46 -40.93
N TYR A 158 19.72 13.29 -40.45
CA TYR A 158 20.41 12.02 -40.70
C TYR A 158 20.45 11.65 -42.18
N ASP A 159 19.35 11.88 -42.91
CA ASP A 159 19.27 11.60 -44.34
C ASP A 159 20.15 12.56 -45.16
N LEU A 160 20.21 13.84 -44.82
CA LEU A 160 21.13 14.81 -45.43
C LEU A 160 22.61 14.52 -45.09
N ALA A 161 22.87 13.97 -43.90
CA ALA A 161 24.21 13.55 -43.49
C ALA A 161 24.63 12.19 -44.09
N ARG A 162 23.68 11.40 -44.63
CA ARG A 162 23.91 10.05 -45.17
C ARG A 162 24.89 10.01 -46.35
N PRO A 163 24.85 10.94 -47.33
CA PRO A 163 25.82 11.00 -48.44
C PRO A 163 27.21 11.48 -48.00
N ILE A 164 27.28 12.34 -46.97
CA ILE A 164 28.55 12.83 -46.41
C ILE A 164 29.22 11.70 -45.60
N ARG A 165 28.43 10.93 -44.84
CA ARG A 165 28.90 9.74 -44.14
C ARG A 165 29.27 8.62 -45.11
N SER A 166 28.53 8.36 -46.19
CA SER A 166 28.90 7.34 -47.17
C SER A 166 30.23 7.64 -47.87
N LYS A 167 30.55 8.92 -48.10
CA LYS A 167 31.86 9.35 -48.64
C LYS A 167 33.01 9.29 -47.63
N LYS A 168 32.75 9.47 -46.33
CA LYS A 168 33.76 9.36 -45.25
C LYS A 168 33.90 7.95 -44.66
N ALA A 169 32.90 7.07 -44.81
CA ALA A 169 32.84 5.72 -44.23
C ALA A 169 33.52 4.64 -45.09
N GLY A 170 34.53 5.02 -45.89
CA GLY A 170 35.47 4.05 -46.47
C GLY A 170 36.36 3.37 -45.42
N ARG A 171 36.41 3.87 -44.18
CA ARG A 171 37.11 3.25 -43.05
C ARG A 171 36.26 3.40 -41.79
N CYS A 172 36.02 2.28 -41.10
CA CYS A 172 35.21 2.12 -39.87
C CYS A 172 33.69 2.03 -40.07
N ARG A 173 33.24 0.80 -40.35
CA ARG A 173 31.86 0.33 -40.16
C ARG A 173 31.63 0.06 -38.67
N ILE A 174 31.33 1.09 -37.88
CA ILE A 174 30.76 0.90 -36.54
C ILE A 174 29.47 1.70 -36.44
N SER A 175 28.45 1.08 -35.86
CA SER A 175 27.15 1.69 -35.58
C SER A 175 27.28 2.82 -34.54
N PHE A 176 26.27 3.68 -34.43
CA PHE A 176 26.26 4.76 -33.44
C PHE A 176 26.37 4.22 -32.00
N GLU A 177 25.71 3.11 -31.70
CA GLU A 177 25.80 2.43 -30.41
C GLU A 177 27.20 1.88 -30.15
N GLU A 178 27.85 1.28 -31.16
CA GLU A 178 29.23 0.80 -31.05
C GLU A 178 30.23 1.93 -30.87
N ALA A 179 30.05 3.06 -31.56
CA ALA A 179 30.88 4.25 -31.39
C ALA A 179 30.72 4.86 -29.98
N ASN A 180 29.50 4.90 -29.46
CA ASN A 180 29.24 5.39 -28.10
C ASN A 180 29.84 4.45 -27.04
N ALA A 181 29.75 3.14 -27.25
CA ALA A 181 30.37 2.14 -26.38
C ALA A 181 31.90 2.23 -26.38
N GLN A 182 32.53 2.48 -27.54
CA GLN A 182 33.97 2.72 -27.63
C GLN A 182 34.39 4.02 -26.94
N ARG A 183 33.59 5.09 -27.10
CA ARG A 183 33.84 6.37 -26.40
C ARG A 183 33.82 6.18 -24.89
N ILE A 184 32.78 5.55 -24.35
CA ILE A 184 32.64 5.29 -22.90
C ILE A 184 33.82 4.43 -22.39
N LYS A 185 34.23 3.39 -23.13
CA LYS A 185 35.41 2.59 -22.78
C LYS A 185 36.70 3.41 -22.75
N SER A 186 36.89 4.29 -23.73
CA SER A 186 38.08 5.15 -23.81
C SER A 186 38.11 6.21 -22.70
N GLU A 187 36.96 6.80 -22.36
CA GLU A 187 36.83 7.77 -21.28
C GLU A 187 37.13 7.13 -19.91
N LYS A 188 36.65 5.90 -19.69
CA LYS A 188 36.95 5.13 -18.48
C LYS A 188 38.44 4.82 -18.35
N LEU A 189 39.08 4.36 -19.44
CA LEU A 189 40.53 4.08 -19.45
C LEU A 189 41.36 5.34 -19.15
N MET A 190 41.00 6.47 -19.77
CA MET A 190 41.67 7.75 -19.54
C MET A 190 41.50 8.24 -18.10
N PHE A 191 40.33 7.99 -17.49
CA PHE A 191 40.09 8.30 -16.09
C PHE A 191 40.97 7.44 -15.16
N GLU A 192 41.02 6.12 -15.39
CA GLU A 192 41.86 5.20 -14.62
C GLU A 192 43.35 5.57 -14.71
N CYS A 193 43.86 5.87 -15.91
CA CYS A 193 45.24 6.32 -16.07
C CYS A 193 45.55 7.64 -15.34
N ARG A 194 44.59 8.58 -15.27
CA ARG A 194 44.75 9.84 -14.52
C ARG A 194 44.79 9.59 -13.01
N VAL A 195 43.96 8.68 -12.52
CA VAL A 195 43.96 8.28 -11.10
C VAL A 195 45.29 7.62 -10.73
N GLU A 196 45.76 6.68 -11.56
CA GLU A 196 47.07 6.02 -11.35
C GLU A 196 48.23 7.00 -11.38
N ALA A 197 48.27 7.92 -12.37
CA ALA A 197 49.33 8.92 -12.45
C ALA A 197 49.33 9.86 -11.24
N ARG A 198 48.14 10.19 -10.72
CA ARG A 198 48.00 11.03 -9.51
C ARG A 198 48.42 10.26 -8.26
N ALA A 199 48.08 8.98 -8.15
CA ALA A 199 48.51 8.11 -7.06
C ALA A 199 50.04 7.94 -7.04
N ARG A 200 50.68 7.75 -8.22
CA ARG A 200 52.15 7.69 -8.34
C ARG A 200 52.82 8.99 -7.89
N LYS A 201 52.30 10.15 -8.32
CA LYS A 201 52.83 11.45 -7.87
C LYS A 201 52.72 11.67 -6.36
N ILE A 202 51.70 11.13 -5.71
CA ILE A 202 51.54 11.22 -4.24
C ILE A 202 52.56 10.29 -3.56
N LEU A 203 52.77 9.09 -4.10
CA LEU A 203 53.76 8.14 -3.58
C LEU A 203 55.20 8.60 -3.76
N GLU A 204 55.52 9.33 -4.84
CA GLU A 204 56.85 9.92 -5.06
C GLU A 204 57.14 11.14 -4.16
N ALA A 205 56.12 11.72 -3.53
CA ALA A 205 56.25 12.89 -2.65
C ALA A 205 56.27 12.54 -1.14
N LEU A 206 56.19 11.24 -0.82
CA LEU A 206 56.36 10.66 0.52
C LEU A 206 57.78 10.09 0.66
#